data_AF-A0A925RJF1-F1
#
_entry.id   AF-A0A925RJF1-F1
#
_cell.length_a   1.000
_cell.length_b   1.000
_cell.length_c   1.000
_cell.angle_alpha   90.00
_cell.angle_beta   90.00
_cell.angle_gamma   90.00
#
_symmetry.space_group_name_H-M   'P 1'
#
loop_
_entity.id
_entity.type
_entity.pdbx_description
1 polymer ?
#
loop_
_entity_poly.entity_id
_entity_poly.type
_entity_poly.pdbx_seq_one_letter_code
_entity_poly.pdbx_strand_id
1 'polypeptide(L)' 'MTLNKHKLDGIPQIAAKTLPSQEFDGLLGDAGYTKIGSASAKGNRIKIWWSHSTFRRIEAIYSPDGAIAITAYHVDL' A
#
# COMPACT_ATOMS: atom_id res chain seq x y z
N MET A 1 -12.14 -2.13 1.34
CA MET A 1 -11.48 -2.50 2.61
C MET A 1 -10.58 -1.35 3.03
N THR A 2 -10.02 -1.37 4.24
CA THR A 2 -9.19 -0.30 4.85
C THR A 2 -7.82 -0.85 5.23
N LEU A 3 -6.83 0.01 5.51
CA LEU A 3 -5.45 -0.42 5.83
C LEU A 3 -5.38 -1.41 7.00
N ASN A 4 -6.17 -1.19 8.05
CA ASN A 4 -6.21 -2.07 9.22
C ASN A 4 -6.83 -3.47 9.03
N LYS A 5 -7.10 -3.89 7.79
CA LYS A 5 -7.73 -5.18 7.50
C LYS A 5 -6.72 -6.29 7.17
N HIS A 6 -5.58 -5.94 6.59
CA HIS A 6 -4.60 -6.92 6.15
C HIS A 6 -3.27 -6.70 6.85
N LYS A 7 -2.69 -7.77 7.37
CA LYS A 7 -1.30 -7.75 7.81
C LYS A 7 -0.39 -7.77 6.59
N LEU A 8 0.57 -6.85 6.56
CA LEU A 8 1.59 -6.76 5.53
C LEU A 8 2.92 -7.31 6.07
N ASP A 9 3.60 -8.09 5.25
CA ASP A 9 4.88 -8.69 5.60
C ASP A 9 5.96 -7.59 5.75
N GLY A 10 6.79 -7.67 6.78
CA GLY A 10 7.89 -6.72 7.00
C GLY A 10 7.55 -5.42 7.75
N ILE A 11 6.26 -5.12 7.99
CA ILE A 11 5.83 -3.96 8.80
C ILE A 11 4.93 -4.37 9.97
N PRO A 12 4.90 -3.60 11.08
CA PRO A 12 3.91 -3.79 12.13
C PRO A 12 2.47 -3.68 11.61
N GLN A 13 1.53 -4.33 12.31
CA GLN A 13 0.11 -4.25 11.96
C GLN A 13 -0.38 -2.80 12.04
N ILE A 14 -0.93 -2.30 10.93
CA ILE A 14 -1.49 -0.96 10.88
C ILE A 14 -2.84 -0.96 11.62
N ALA A 15 -2.97 -0.15 12.66
CA ALA A 15 -4.24 -0.03 13.40
C ALA A 15 -5.22 0.97 12.73
N ALA A 16 -4.70 1.95 11.99
CA ALA A 16 -5.47 3.00 11.35
C ALA A 16 -6.24 2.49 10.11
N LYS A 17 -7.44 3.01 9.88
CA LYS A 17 -8.22 2.67 8.68
C LYS A 17 -7.60 3.23 7.39
N THR A 18 -6.98 4.40 7.48
CA THR A 18 -6.31 5.11 6.39
C THR A 18 -5.11 5.85 6.96
N LEU A 19 -4.14 6.18 6.12
CA LEU A 19 -2.98 7.01 6.48
C LEU A 19 -2.71 8.04 5.39
N PRO A 20 -2.08 9.18 5.68
CA PRO A 20 -1.44 10.00 4.66
C PRO A 20 -0.50 9.13 3.81
N SER A 21 -0.51 9.33 2.49
CA SER A 21 0.31 8.50 1.59
C SER A 21 1.79 8.59 1.92
N GLN A 22 2.27 9.77 2.31
CA GLN A 22 3.66 9.95 2.72
C GLN A 22 4.05 9.07 3.91
N GLU A 23 3.16 8.94 4.90
CA GLU A 23 3.40 8.12 6.08
C GLU A 23 3.37 6.63 5.72
N PHE A 24 2.36 6.20 4.95
CA PHE A 24 2.24 4.82 4.51
C PHE A 24 3.40 4.38 3.60
N ASP A 25 3.78 5.23 2.64
CA ASP A 25 4.88 4.99 1.73
C ASP A 25 6.22 4.94 2.47
N GLY A 26 6.38 5.77 3.52
CA GLY A 26 7.52 5.72 4.43
C GLY A 26 7.64 4.37 5.13
N LEU A 27 6.53 3.86 5.70
CA LEU A 27 6.52 2.54 6.35
C LEU A 27 6.95 1.42 5.40
N LEU A 28 6.47 1.45 4.15
CA LEU A 28 6.86 0.46 3.15
C LEU A 28 8.33 0.62 2.73
N GLY A 29 8.79 1.85 2.53
CA GLY A 29 10.19 2.16 2.21
C GLY A 29 11.16 1.70 3.30
N ASP A 30 10.83 1.97 4.56
CA ASP A 30 11.63 1.55 5.73
C ASP A 30 11.70 0.03 5.86
N ALA A 31 10.66 -0.68 5.42
CA ALA A 31 10.64 -2.14 5.32
C ALA A 31 11.29 -2.70 4.04
N GLY A 32 11.88 -1.84 3.20
CA GLY A 32 12.63 -2.22 2.01
C GLY A 32 11.80 -2.42 0.74
N TYR A 33 10.50 -2.08 0.76
CA TYR A 33 9.67 -2.18 -0.44
C TYR A 33 9.99 -1.05 -1.42
N THR A 34 9.86 -1.35 -2.71
CA THR A 34 10.05 -0.40 -3.82
C THR A 34 8.79 -0.30 -4.68
N LYS A 35 8.44 0.91 -5.10
CA LYS A 35 7.34 1.12 -6.07
C LYS A 35 7.76 0.57 -7.43
N ILE A 36 6.90 -0.22 -8.04
CA ILE A 36 7.15 -0.84 -9.35
C ILE A 36 6.14 -0.45 -10.43
N GLY A 37 5.10 0.30 -10.08
CA GLY A 37 4.15 0.82 -11.05
C GLY A 37 2.89 1.39 -10.42
N SER A 38 2.10 2.08 -11.23
CA SER A 38 0.81 2.62 -10.83
C SER A 38 -0.22 2.47 -11.96
N ALA A 39 -1.49 2.46 -11.60
CA ALA A 39 -2.59 2.50 -12.56
C ALA A 39 -3.84 3.14 -11.92
N SER A 40 -4.85 3.40 -12.76
CA SER A 40 -6.17 3.78 -12.26
C SER A 40 -6.89 2.57 -11.64
N ALA A 41 -7.61 2.82 -10.56
CA ALA A 41 -8.49 1.87 -9.88
C ALA A 41 -9.94 2.37 -9.89
N LYS A 42 -10.88 1.50 -9.50
CA LYS A 42 -12.32 1.81 -9.48
C LYS A 42 -12.60 3.09 -8.69
N GLY A 43 -13.42 3.97 -9.26
CA GLY A 43 -13.84 5.23 -8.63
C GLY A 43 -12.75 6.30 -8.62
N ASN A 44 -11.98 6.40 -9.71
CA ASN A 44 -10.89 7.38 -9.91
C ASN A 44 -9.77 7.30 -8.87
N ARG A 45 -9.64 6.16 -8.19
CA ARG A 45 -8.58 5.91 -7.22
C ARG A 45 -7.29 5.56 -7.94
N ILE A 46 -6.18 5.65 -7.23
CA ILE A 46 -4.87 5.27 -7.74
C ILE A 46 -4.51 3.93 -7.11
N LYS A 47 -4.07 2.95 -7.90
CA LYS A 47 -3.40 1.76 -7.38
C LYS A 47 -1.89 1.88 -7.61
N ILE A 48 -1.10 1.44 -6.64
CA ILE A 48 0.36 1.35 -6.74
C ILE A 48 0.78 -0.05 -6.31
N TRP A 49 1.69 -0.65 -7.07
CA TRP A 49 2.31 -1.91 -6.70
C TRP A 49 3.68 -1.68 -6.08
N TRP A 50 3.96 -2.46 -5.05
CA TRP A 50 5.18 -2.42 -4.27
C TRP A 50 5.82 -3.81 -4.25
N SER A 51 7.10 -3.90 -4.56
CA SER A 51 7.86 -5.16 -4.52
C SER A 51 8.89 -5.18 -3.42
N HIS A 52 9.23 -6.36 -2.94
CA HIS A 52 10.34 -6.62 -2.05
C HIS A 52 11.11 -7.84 -2.57
N SER A 53 12.40 -7.96 -2.26
CA SER A 53 13.22 -9.11 -2.69
C SER A 53 12.81 -10.42 -2.02
N THR A 54 12.30 -10.34 -0.79
CA THR A 54 11.94 -11.49 0.06
C THR A 54 10.43 -11.63 0.32
N PHE A 55 9.68 -10.52 0.32
CA PHE A 55 8.28 -10.52 0.75
C PHE A 55 7.35 -10.44 -0.46
N ARG A 56 6.11 -10.88 -0.27
CA ARG A 56 5.09 -10.84 -1.33
C ARG A 56 4.81 -9.41 -1.75
N ARG A 57 4.53 -9.23 -3.04
CA ARG A 57 4.13 -7.95 -3.62
C ARG A 57 2.90 -7.39 -2.91
N ILE A 58 2.84 -6.08 -2.75
CA ILE A 58 1.70 -5.37 -2.17
C ILE A 58 1.03 -4.56 -3.28
N GLU A 59 -0.29 -4.63 -3.36
CA GLU A 59 -1.11 -3.65 -4.06
C GLU A 59 -1.71 -2.70 -3.03
N ALA A 60 -1.49 -1.41 -3.20
CA ALA A 60 -2.05 -0.36 -2.35
C ALA A 60 -2.96 0.55 -3.17
N ILE A 61 -4.11 0.90 -2.61
CA ILE A 61 -5.11 1.78 -3.20
C ILE A 61 -5.13 3.10 -2.44
N TYR A 62 -5.06 4.20 -3.19
CA TYR A 62 -4.98 5.56 -2.70
C TYR A 62 -6.21 6.37 -3.14
N SER A 63 -6.44 7.50 -2.48
CA SER A 63 -7.44 8.50 -2.88
C SER A 63 -7.17 9.03 -4.31
N PRO A 64 -8.17 9.65 -4.97
CA PRO A 64 -8.00 10.18 -6.32
C PRO A 64 -6.91 11.23 -6.47
N ASP A 65 -6.65 12.01 -5.43
CA ASP A 65 -5.56 13.00 -5.35
C ASP A 65 -4.22 12.38 -4.92
N GLY A 66 -4.19 11.09 -4.59
CA GLY A 66 -3.02 10.38 -4.10
C GLY A 66 -2.57 10.80 -2.69
N ALA A 67 -3.34 11.60 -1.95
CA ALA A 67 -2.95 12.12 -0.63
C ALA A 67 -3.14 11.11 0.52
N ILE A 68 -4.04 10.13 0.36
CA ILE A 68 -4.41 9.17 1.40
C ILE A 68 -4.25 7.74 0.87
N ALA A 69 -3.53 6.90 1.61
CA ALA A 69 -3.54 5.45 1.46
C ALA A 69 -4.80 4.86 2.14
N ILE A 70 -5.62 4.17 1.35
CA ILE A 70 -6.94 3.67 1.79
C ILE A 70 -6.86 2.21 2.22
N THR A 71 -6.24 1.36 1.41
CA THR A 71 -6.11 -0.08 1.70
C THR A 71 -4.89 -0.64 1.00
N ALA A 72 -4.35 -1.72 1.55
CA ALA A 72 -3.24 -2.43 0.97
C ALA A 72 -3.37 -3.91 1.33
N TYR A 73 -2.94 -4.78 0.42
CA TYR A 73 -2.97 -6.22 0.61
C TYR A 73 -1.90 -6.89 -0.25
N HIS A 74 -1.51 -8.11 0.15
CA HIS A 74 -0.65 -8.94 -0.66
C HIS A 74 -1.38 -9.42 -1.91
N VAL A 75 -0.68 -9.39 -3.03
CA VAL A 75 -1.10 -10.01 -4.28
C VAL A 75 -0.10 -11.10 -4.60
N ASP A 76 -0.61 -12.30 -4.83
CA ASP A 76 0.20 -13.38 -5.38
C ASP A 76 0.40 -13.10 -6.87
N LEU A 77 1.64 -13.27 -7.33
CA LEU A 77 1.99 -13.26 -8.75
C LEU A 77 1.67 -14.62 -9.37
#